data_AF-T0Z6Y0-F1
#
_entry.id   AF-T0Z6Y0-F1
#
_cell.length_a   1.000
_cell.length_b   1.000
_cell.length_c   1.000
_cell.angle_alpha   90.00
_cell.angle_beta   90.00
_cell.angle_gamma   90.00
#
_symmetry.space_group_name_H-M   'P 1'
#
loop_
_entity.id
_entity.type
_entity.pdbx_description
1 polymer ?
#
loop_
_entity_poly.entity_id
_entity_poly.type
_entity_poly.pdbx_seq_one_letter_code
_entity_poly.pdbx_strand_id
1 'polypeptide(L)'
;MSTPPFDAFRYAHARRREVAWLCQNTNHLVPPEVVRGAIDEALDERRYEGYPVAAGDPELLELIAADLGLPGAPPFLTSGGTEALYMIARALLRPGDEVVATDP
;
A
#
# COMPACT_ATOMS: atom_id res chain seq x y z
N MET A 1 33.11 -20.16 12.39
CA MET A 1 32.07 -19.32 11.74
C MET A 1 31.35 -18.56 12.85
N SER A 2 31.17 -17.24 12.69
CA SER A 2 30.41 -16.42 13.66
C SER A 2 28.94 -16.83 13.61
N THR A 3 28.29 -16.88 14.78
CA THR A 3 26.82 -17.00 14.84
C THR A 3 26.20 -15.77 14.17
N PRO A 4 25.17 -15.91 13.32
CA PRO A 4 24.47 -14.77 12.75
C PRO A 4 23.82 -13.93 13.85
N PRO A 5 23.67 -12.61 13.63
CA PRO A 5 22.99 -11.73 14.58
C PRO A 5 21.55 -12.19 14.81
N PHE A 6 21.00 -11.84 15.97
CA PHE A 6 19.61 -12.12 16.29
C PHE A 6 18.67 -11.42 15.29
N ASP A 7 17.85 -12.20 14.60
CA ASP A 7 16.82 -11.71 13.70
C ASP A 7 15.50 -11.55 14.47
N ALA A 8 15.29 -10.34 14.99
CA ALA A 8 14.08 -9.99 15.73
C ALA A 8 12.81 -10.17 14.89
N PHE A 9 12.89 -9.94 13.58
CA PHE A 9 11.75 -9.99 12.67
C PHE A 9 11.28 -11.43 12.45
N ARG A 10 12.24 -12.33 12.19
CA ARG A 10 11.98 -13.77 12.06
C ARG A 10 11.52 -14.38 13.39
N TYR A 11 12.15 -13.97 14.49
CA TYR A 11 11.75 -14.42 15.83
C TYR A 11 10.30 -14.06 16.15
N ALA A 12 9.91 -12.80 15.91
CA ALA A 12 8.57 -12.32 16.18
C ALA A 12 7.53 -12.97 15.25
N HIS A 13 7.85 -13.21 13.97
CA HIS A 13 6.93 -13.92 13.06
C HIS A 13 6.62 -15.34 13.55
N ALA A 14 7.65 -16.07 13.97
CA ALA A 14 7.51 -17.43 14.48
C ALA A 14 6.72 -17.49 15.80
N ARG A 15 6.68 -16.39 16.56
CA ARG A 15 6.10 -16.31 17.91
C ARG A 15 5.03 -15.22 18.04
N ARG A 16 4.29 -14.96 16.97
CA ARG A 16 3.31 -13.86 16.87
C ARG A 16 2.25 -13.78 17.98
N ARG A 17 2.04 -14.87 18.75
CA ARG A 17 1.09 -14.93 19.87
C ARG A 17 1.76 -14.76 21.25
N GLU A 18 3.08 -14.77 21.31
CA GLU A 18 3.87 -14.76 22.55
C GLU A 18 4.61 -13.43 22.76
N VAL A 19 4.66 -12.57 21.74
CA VAL A 19 5.39 -11.30 21.78
C VAL A 19 4.48 -10.13 21.45
N ALA A 20 4.69 -9.00 22.14
CA ALA A 20 4.12 -7.72 21.74
C ALA A 20 4.95 -7.15 20.58
N TRP A 21 4.34 -7.05 19.40
CA TRP A 21 5.01 -6.57 18.20
C TRP A 21 4.91 -5.04 18.10
N LEU A 22 6.02 -4.33 18.31
CA LEU A 22 6.05 -2.85 18.31
C LEU A 22 6.90 -2.24 17.18
N CYS A 23 7.52 -3.06 16.32
CA CYS A 23 8.49 -2.59 15.31
C CYS A 23 7.94 -2.54 13.88
N GLN A 24 6.66 -2.84 13.66
CA GLN A 24 6.05 -2.79 12.33
C GLN A 24 5.06 -1.64 12.27
N ASN A 25 5.29 -0.72 11.34
CA ASN A 25 4.36 0.37 11.03
C ASN A 25 3.23 -0.14 10.12
N THR A 26 2.47 -1.12 10.60
CA THR A 26 1.22 -1.55 10.00
C THR A 26 0.10 -1.27 10.97
N ASN A 27 -1.06 -0.88 10.46
CA ASN A 27 -2.20 -0.72 11.33
C ASN A 27 -2.71 -2.11 11.80
N HIS A 28 -3.16 -2.17 13.05
CA HIS A 28 -3.96 -3.29 13.57
C HIS A 28 -5.46 -2.98 13.43
N LEU A 29 -5.81 -2.03 12.56
CA LEU A 29 -7.18 -1.58 12.40
C LEU A 29 -7.94 -2.69 11.67
N VAL A 30 -9.01 -3.15 12.30
CA VAL A 30 -9.99 -3.99 11.62
C VAL A 30 -10.62 -3.10 10.54
N PRO A 31 -10.61 -3.51 9.26
CA PRO A 31 -11.30 -2.76 8.22
C PRO A 31 -12.76 -2.54 8.63
N PRO A 32 -13.35 -1.37 8.37
CA PRO A 32 -14.77 -1.14 8.61
C PRO A 32 -15.62 -2.26 7.95
N GLU A 33 -16.74 -2.63 8.57
CA GLU A 33 -17.59 -3.74 8.06
C GLU A 33 -18.00 -3.56 6.59
N VAL A 34 -18.22 -2.32 6.15
CA VAL A 34 -18.51 -2.01 4.73
C VAL A 34 -17.38 -2.44 3.79
N VAL A 35 -16.11 -2.30 4.21
CA VAL A 35 -14.95 -2.72 3.41
C VAL A 35 -14.83 -4.23 3.40
N ARG A 36 -15.02 -4.88 4.56
CA ARG A 36 -15.00 -6.35 4.64
C ARG A 36 -16.08 -6.96 3.73
N GLY A 37 -17.32 -6.47 3.82
CA GLY A 37 -18.42 -6.95 2.99
C GLY A 37 -18.15 -6.79 1.50
N ALA A 38 -17.60 -5.65 1.07
CA ALA A 38 -17.24 -5.43 -0.33
C ALA A 38 -16.14 -6.38 -0.83
N ILE A 39 -15.18 -6.74 0.03
CA ILE A 39 -14.14 -7.74 -0.30
C ILE A 39 -14.78 -9.12 -0.48
N ASP A 40 -15.65 -9.54 0.44
CA ASP A 40 -16.32 -10.83 0.38
C ASP A 40 -17.19 -10.94 -0.88
N GLU A 41 -17.96 -9.91 -1.21
CA GLU A 41 -18.75 -9.83 -2.45
C GLU A 41 -17.87 -9.95 -3.71
N ALA A 42 -16.75 -9.23 -3.77
CA ALA A 42 -15.84 -9.28 -4.91
C ALA A 42 -15.21 -10.66 -5.11
N LEU A 43 -15.00 -11.41 -4.02
CA LEU A 43 -14.52 -12.79 -4.06
C LEU A 43 -15.60 -13.75 -4.57
N ASP A 44 -16.83 -13.63 -4.06
CA ASP A 44 -17.97 -14.44 -4.48
C ASP A 44 -18.28 -14.26 -5.98
N GLU A 45 -18.16 -13.03 -6.48
CA GLU A 45 -18.34 -12.69 -7.89
C GLU A 45 -17.11 -12.98 -8.77
N ARG A 46 -15.98 -13.40 -8.17
CA ARG A 46 -14.73 -13.68 -8.88
C ARG A 46 -14.22 -12.51 -9.72
N ARG A 47 -14.39 -11.27 -9.25
CA ARG A 47 -13.96 -10.05 -9.97
C ARG A 47 -12.47 -10.05 -10.33
N TYR A 48 -11.66 -10.81 -9.59
CA TYR A 48 -10.22 -11.01 -9.81
C TYR A 48 -9.87 -11.71 -11.13
N GLU A 49 -10.83 -12.31 -11.85
CA GLU A 49 -10.61 -12.90 -13.18
C GLU A 49 -10.49 -11.86 -14.29
N GLY A 50 -11.03 -10.67 -14.05
CA GLY A 50 -10.93 -9.54 -14.97
C GLY A 50 -9.54 -8.89 -14.89
N TYR A 51 -9.06 -8.39 -16.02
CA TYR A 51 -7.94 -7.46 -15.99
C TYR A 51 -8.39 -6.15 -15.33
N PRO A 52 -7.56 -5.56 -14.46
CA PRO A 52 -7.85 -4.26 -13.89
C PRO A 52 -7.79 -3.18 -14.98
N VAL A 53 -8.59 -2.12 -14.81
CA VAL A 53 -8.42 -0.89 -15.59
C VAL A 53 -7.07 -0.28 -15.21
N ALA A 54 -6.23 0.02 -16.20
CA ALA A 54 -4.84 0.45 -15.97
C ALA A 54 -4.71 1.70 -15.10
N ALA A 55 -5.66 2.63 -15.18
CA ALA A 55 -5.70 3.84 -14.35
C ALA A 55 -6.32 3.62 -12.96
N GLY A 56 -7.01 2.49 -12.75
CA GLY A 56 -7.85 2.22 -11.59
C GLY A 56 -9.35 2.25 -11.92
N ASP A 57 -10.15 1.91 -10.91
CA ASP A 57 -11.61 1.96 -10.98
C ASP A 57 -12.11 3.42 -11.11
N PRO A 58 -12.89 3.77 -12.17
CA PRO A 58 -13.29 5.16 -12.42
C PRO A 58 -14.11 5.81 -11.29
N GLU A 59 -15.00 5.07 -10.64
CA GLU A 59 -15.82 5.60 -9.54
C GLU A 59 -14.94 5.88 -8.31
N LEU A 60 -14.05 4.94 -7.98
CA LEU A 60 -13.10 5.13 -6.90
C LEU A 60 -12.18 6.34 -7.12
N LEU A 61 -11.74 6.55 -8.37
CA LEU A 61 -10.92 7.71 -8.75
C LEU A 61 -11.65 9.04 -8.47
N GLU A 62 -12.94 9.14 -8.82
CA GLU A 62 -13.76 10.33 -8.54
C GLU A 62 -13.96 10.55 -7.03
N LEU A 63 -14.24 9.49 -6.28
CA LEU A 63 -14.43 9.55 -4.83
C LEU A 63 -13.16 10.00 -4.10
N ILE A 64 -11.99 9.48 -4.49
CA ILE A 64 -10.69 9.90 -3.92
C ILE A 64 -10.42 11.38 -4.22
N ALA A 65 -10.65 11.83 -5.46
CA ALA A 65 -10.44 13.22 -5.83
C ALA A 65 -11.34 14.17 -5.03
N ALA A 66 -12.59 13.78 -4.79
CA ALA A 66 -13.52 14.54 -3.96
C ALA A 66 -13.08 14.57 -2.49
N ASP A 67 -12.69 13.43 -1.91
CA ASP A 67 -12.24 13.31 -0.52
C ASP A 67 -10.99 14.14 -0.22
N LEU A 68 -10.02 14.15 -1.16
CA LEU A 68 -8.80 14.94 -1.05
C LEU A 68 -9.00 16.44 -1.34
N GLY A 69 -10.19 16.87 -1.78
CA GLY A 69 -10.45 18.25 -2.20
C GLY A 69 -9.70 18.64 -3.49
N LEU A 70 -9.46 17.68 -4.38
CA LEU A 70 -8.74 17.84 -5.65
C LEU A 70 -9.63 17.50 -6.88
N PRO A 71 -10.83 18.09 -7.01
CA PRO A 71 -11.72 17.76 -8.13
C PRO A 71 -11.08 18.10 -9.48
N GLY A 72 -11.13 17.16 -10.42
CA GLY A 72 -10.57 17.32 -11.77
C GLY A 72 -9.07 17.04 -11.89
N ALA A 73 -8.37 16.72 -10.80
CA ALA A 73 -7.02 16.16 -10.89
C ALA A 73 -7.11 14.72 -11.40
N PRO A 74 -6.34 14.31 -12.43
CA PRO A 74 -6.36 12.95 -12.94
C PRO A 74 -5.71 12.03 -11.89
N PRO A 75 -6.48 11.21 -11.15
CA PRO A 75 -5.86 10.34 -10.17
C PRO A 75 -5.36 9.09 -10.90
N PHE A 76 -4.20 8.58 -10.49
CA PHE A 76 -3.71 7.28 -10.93
C PHE A 76 -3.67 6.39 -9.72
N LEU A 77 -4.49 5.32 -9.72
CA LEU A 77 -4.51 4.39 -8.62
C LEU A 77 -3.27 3.50 -8.68
N THR A 78 -2.64 3.28 -7.54
CA THR A 78 -1.45 2.43 -7.39
C THR A 78 -1.66 1.41 -6.28
N SER A 79 -0.90 0.32 -6.31
CA SER A 79 -0.79 -0.73 -5.29
C SER A 79 -0.02 -0.22 -4.06
N GLY A 80 -0.53 0.87 -3.47
CA GLY A 80 0.05 1.54 -2.32
C GLY A 80 1.13 2.58 -2.68
N GLY A 81 1.52 3.36 -1.67
CA GLY A 81 2.42 4.51 -1.84
C GLY A 81 3.81 4.17 -2.39
N THR A 82 4.32 2.96 -2.16
CA THR A 82 5.62 2.53 -2.69
C THR A 82 5.62 2.44 -4.21
N GLU A 83 4.55 1.92 -4.83
CA GLU A 83 4.45 1.90 -6.29
C GLU A 83 4.36 3.32 -6.85
N ALA A 84 3.57 4.20 -6.21
CA ALA A 84 3.49 5.59 -6.60
C ALA A 84 4.87 6.29 -6.57
N LEU A 85 5.64 6.12 -5.49
CA LEU A 85 7.00 6.66 -5.37
C LEU A 85 7.92 6.11 -6.46
N TYR A 86 7.86 4.80 -6.73
CA TYR A 86 8.63 4.18 -7.80
C TYR A 86 8.27 4.76 -9.17
N MET A 87 6.99 4.91 -9.49
CA MET A 87 6.53 5.49 -10.75
C MET A 87 7.00 6.93 -10.91
N ILE A 88 6.87 7.76 -9.88
CA ILE A 88 7.32 9.16 -9.86
C ILE A 88 8.84 9.24 -10.09
N ALA A 89 9.62 8.44 -9.36
CA ALA A 89 11.07 8.40 -9.51
C ALA A 89 11.48 8.00 -10.94
N ARG A 90 10.83 6.98 -11.51
CA ARG A 90 11.08 6.52 -12.89
C ARG A 90 10.68 7.51 -13.96
N ALA A 91 9.64 8.30 -13.72
CA ALA A 91 9.13 9.29 -14.67
C ALA A 91 9.96 10.58 -14.66
N LEU A 92 10.47 10.99 -13.48
CA LEU A 92 11.05 12.32 -13.29
C LEU A 92 12.57 12.35 -13.16
N LEU A 93 13.20 11.33 -12.54
CA LEU A 93 14.62 11.37 -12.21
C LEU A 93 15.52 10.88 -13.35
N ARG A 94 16.69 11.51 -13.48
CA ARG A 94 17.76 11.19 -14.43
C ARG A 94 19.10 10.98 -13.70
N PRO A 95 20.10 10.38 -14.37
CA PRO A 95 21.43 10.27 -13.79
C PRO A 95 21.99 11.65 -13.39
N GLY A 96 22.32 11.82 -12.12
CA GLY A 96 22.82 13.08 -11.55
C GLY A 96 21.77 13.95 -10.85
N ASP A 97 20.48 13.61 -10.95
CA ASP A 97 19.44 14.29 -10.17
C ASP A 97 19.51 13.89 -8.70
N GLU A 98 19.11 14.81 -7.82
CA GLU A 98 19.03 14.61 -6.38
C GLU A 98 17.58 14.70 -5.91
N VAL A 99 17.23 13.91 -4.89
CA VAL A 99 15.91 13.96 -4.23
C VAL A 99 16.10 14.49 -2.82
N VAL A 100 15.38 15.57 -2.49
CA VAL A 100 15.33 16.09 -1.12
C VAL A 100 14.18 15.39 -0.39
N ALA A 101 14.51 14.63 0.64
CA ALA A 101 13.56 14.06 1.58
C ALA A 101 13.80 14.66 2.97
N THR A 102 12.73 14.87 3.73
CA THR A 102 12.83 15.25 5.14
C THR A 102 13.15 14.01 5.97
N ASP A 103 14.19 14.07 6.78
CA ASP A 103 14.57 13.05 7.77
C ASP A 103 13.63 13.15 9.00
N PRO A 104 13.27 12.04 9.70
CA PRO A 104 13.86 10.69 9.69
C PRO A 104 13.50 9.78 8.51
#